data_AF-M4QG85-F1
#
_entry.id   AF-M4QG85-F1
#
_cell.length_a   1.000
_cell.length_b   1.000
_cell.length_c   1.000
_cell.angle_alpha   90.00
_cell.angle_beta   90.00
_cell.angle_gamma   90.00
#
_symmetry.space_group_name_H-M   'P 1'
#
loop_
_entity.id
_entity.type
_entity.pdbx_description
1 polymer ?
#
loop_
_entity_poly.entity_id
_entity_poly.type
_entity_poly.pdbx_seq_one_letter_code
_entity_poly.pdbx_strand_id
1 'polypeptide(L)'
;VGLGMASTANAQQQKSPKTETFLPNIFFNEYADDLDTLYHNMILGDTAITHDDQYKFYADDATEVPDSLFFNKILHDQLLYGFKEGDKIIPLDENGKPVYKLDKRLENGVQKTVYSVTTKTATADDVNSAYSRGIQGDIDDLYEANKENVNRLIEHGDKIFANEESVQYLNREVQNNIENIHELAQQQDQHSSDIKTLKKNVEKDLLDLSGRLIAQKEDIAQKPNRHPRSGHLQRATRPV
;
A
#
# COMPACT_ATOMS: atom_id res chain seq x y z
N VAL A 1 20.24 -86.11 -5.11
CA VAL A 1 20.33 -86.34 -6.57
C VAL A 1 18.92 -86.21 -7.14
N GLY A 2 18.70 -85.32 -8.12
CA GLY A 2 17.44 -85.06 -8.86
C GLY A 2 16.48 -84.11 -8.14
N LEU A 3 16.31 -82.81 -8.43
CA LEU A 3 16.06 -82.07 -9.68
C LEU A 3 14.84 -82.58 -10.48
N GLY A 4 13.77 -81.77 -10.52
CA GLY A 4 12.57 -81.99 -11.34
C GLY A 4 11.54 -80.87 -11.17
N MET A 5 11.42 -80.04 -12.22
CA MET A 5 10.63 -78.81 -12.37
C MET A 5 9.12 -78.91 -12.08
N ALA A 6 8.52 -77.77 -11.68
CA ALA A 6 7.33 -77.23 -12.32
C ALA A 6 7.22 -75.72 -12.03
N SER A 7 7.67 -74.92 -12.99
CA SER A 7 7.37 -73.49 -13.09
C SER A 7 5.87 -73.30 -13.35
N THR A 8 5.19 -72.50 -12.53
CA THR A 8 3.94 -71.86 -12.92
C THR A 8 4.21 -70.37 -13.15
N ALA A 9 4.25 -70.06 -14.44
CA ALA A 9 3.97 -68.78 -15.07
C ALA A 9 3.57 -67.63 -14.13
N ASN A 10 4.50 -66.69 -13.94
CA ASN A 10 4.15 -65.31 -13.69
C ASN A 10 4.55 -64.54 -14.95
N ALA A 11 3.72 -64.66 -15.99
CA ALA A 11 3.81 -63.81 -17.17
C ALA A 11 3.49 -62.39 -16.72
N GLN A 12 4.54 -61.65 -16.41
CA GLN A 12 4.50 -60.20 -16.28
C GLN A 12 3.68 -59.65 -17.44
N GLN A 13 2.70 -58.82 -17.11
CA GLN A 13 2.09 -57.89 -18.04
C GLN A 13 3.19 -56.97 -18.58
N GLN A 14 3.91 -57.44 -19.61
CA GLN A 14 4.63 -56.56 -20.51
C GLN A 14 3.55 -55.74 -21.23
N LYS A 15 3.28 -54.55 -20.68
CA LYS A 15 2.71 -53.46 -21.47
C LYS A 15 3.47 -53.44 -22.78
N SER A 16 2.76 -53.54 -23.90
CA SER A 16 3.32 -53.37 -25.23
C SER A 16 4.28 -52.16 -25.23
N PRO A 17 5.46 -52.24 -25.85
CA PRO A 17 6.38 -51.11 -25.88
C PRO A 17 5.62 -49.91 -26.47
N LYS A 18 5.48 -48.83 -25.69
CA LYS A 18 4.91 -47.58 -26.17
C LYS A 18 5.68 -47.20 -27.42
N THR A 19 5.03 -47.27 -28.57
CA THR A 19 5.71 -47.04 -29.85
C THR A 19 5.93 -45.54 -29.98
N GLU A 20 7.21 -45.14 -30.05
CA GLU A 20 7.62 -43.76 -30.27
C GLU A 20 7.95 -43.59 -31.76
N THR A 21 7.46 -42.50 -32.36
CA THR A 21 7.75 -42.15 -33.76
C THR A 21 8.61 -40.90 -33.76
N PHE A 22 9.88 -41.02 -34.17
CA PHE A 22 10.79 -39.89 -34.24
C PHE A 22 10.38 -38.94 -35.36
N LEU A 23 10.48 -37.63 -35.08
CA LEU A 23 10.26 -36.63 -36.09
C LEU A 23 11.31 -36.81 -37.21
N PRO A 24 10.90 -36.75 -38.49
CA PRO A 24 11.84 -36.90 -39.59
C PRO A 24 12.83 -35.73 -39.61
N ASN A 25 14.00 -35.95 -40.22
CA ASN A 25 14.84 -34.82 -40.60
C ASN A 25 14.03 -33.89 -41.52
N ILE A 26 14.04 -32.60 -41.26
CA ILE A 26 13.28 -31.61 -42.04
C ILE A 26 14.12 -30.99 -43.17
N PHE A 27 15.40 -31.33 -43.24
CA PHE A 27 16.39 -30.84 -44.20
C PHE A 27 16.77 -31.88 -45.27
N PHE A 28 15.95 -32.91 -45.49
CA PHE A 28 16.22 -33.90 -46.54
C PHE A 28 16.32 -33.23 -47.92
N ASN A 29 17.54 -33.15 -48.45
CA ASN A 29 17.84 -32.73 -49.81
C ASN A 29 18.66 -33.82 -50.53
N GLU A 30 18.75 -33.78 -51.86
CA GLU A 30 19.51 -34.78 -52.66
C GLU A 30 21.02 -34.79 -52.37
N TYR A 31 21.53 -33.79 -51.66
CA TYR A 31 22.92 -33.59 -51.27
C TYR A 31 23.09 -33.61 -49.75
N ALA A 32 22.31 -34.45 -49.06
CA ALA A 32 22.29 -34.50 -47.60
C ALA A 32 23.72 -34.60 -47.04
N ASP A 33 24.11 -33.60 -46.25
CA ASP A 33 25.43 -33.51 -45.64
C ASP A 33 25.35 -33.44 -44.10
N ASP A 34 26.52 -33.35 -43.46
CA ASP A 34 26.62 -33.29 -42.01
C ASP A 34 25.91 -32.05 -41.42
N LEU A 35 25.74 -30.99 -42.21
CA LEU A 35 25.12 -29.73 -41.81
C LEU A 35 23.60 -29.88 -41.69
N ASP A 36 22.97 -30.67 -42.56
CA ASP A 36 21.54 -30.97 -42.49
C ASP A 36 21.17 -31.71 -41.19
N THR A 37 22.06 -32.59 -40.72
CA THR A 37 21.89 -33.30 -39.43
C THR A 37 22.07 -32.32 -38.26
N LEU A 38 23.07 -31.44 -38.33
CA LEU A 38 23.29 -30.42 -37.30
C LEU A 38 22.08 -29.47 -37.17
N TYR A 39 21.54 -28.97 -38.27
CA TYR A 39 20.38 -28.07 -38.24
C TYR A 39 19.11 -28.77 -37.76
N HIS A 40 18.90 -30.04 -38.14
CA HIS A 40 17.80 -30.82 -37.60
C HIS A 40 17.86 -30.94 -36.08
N ASN A 41 19.03 -31.30 -35.55
CA ASN A 41 19.24 -31.43 -34.11
C ASN A 41 19.03 -30.08 -33.40
N MET A 42 19.51 -28.98 -33.99
CA MET A 42 19.28 -27.65 -33.43
C MET A 42 17.78 -27.27 -33.38
N ILE A 43 17.01 -27.56 -34.44
CA ILE A 43 15.60 -27.14 -34.52
C ILE A 43 14.70 -28.07 -33.73
N LEU A 44 14.75 -29.37 -34.03
CA LEU A 44 13.86 -30.37 -33.46
C LEU A 44 14.55 -31.18 -32.36
N GLY A 45 15.87 -31.37 -32.43
CA GLY A 45 16.58 -32.32 -31.56
C GLY A 45 16.17 -33.76 -31.86
N ASP A 46 16.65 -34.70 -31.03
CA ASP A 46 16.13 -36.06 -31.04
C ASP A 46 14.74 -36.06 -30.37
N THR A 47 13.72 -35.71 -31.14
CA THR A 47 12.34 -35.57 -30.67
C THR A 47 11.44 -36.65 -31.25
N ALA A 48 10.66 -37.29 -30.39
CA ALA A 48 9.67 -38.28 -30.75
C ALA A 48 8.24 -37.82 -30.42
N ILE A 49 7.29 -38.30 -31.21
CA ILE A 49 5.87 -38.30 -30.88
C ILE A 49 5.54 -39.66 -30.24
N THR A 50 4.99 -39.60 -29.03
CA THR A 50 4.50 -40.78 -28.31
C THR A 50 3.11 -41.18 -28.80
N HIS A 51 2.67 -42.39 -28.46
CA HIS A 51 1.31 -42.86 -28.79
C HIS A 51 0.18 -41.98 -28.24
N ASP A 52 0.46 -41.22 -27.18
CA ASP A 52 -0.49 -40.31 -26.52
C ASP A 52 -0.46 -38.89 -27.16
N ASP A 53 0.06 -38.78 -28.39
CA ASP A 53 0.31 -37.53 -29.13
C ASP A 53 1.21 -36.53 -28.38
N GLN A 54 2.00 -36.98 -27.40
CA GLN A 54 2.92 -36.11 -26.65
C GLN A 54 4.28 -36.05 -27.33
N TYR A 55 4.92 -34.88 -27.30
CA TYR A 55 6.32 -34.74 -27.66
C TYR A 55 7.21 -35.23 -26.53
N LYS A 56 8.20 -36.03 -26.88
CA LYS A 56 9.27 -36.50 -26.02
C LYS A 56 10.59 -36.01 -26.59
N PHE A 57 11.24 -35.14 -25.85
CA PHE A 57 12.52 -34.54 -26.21
C PHE A 57 13.63 -35.31 -25.49
N TYR A 58 14.63 -35.75 -26.23
CA TYR A 58 15.84 -36.36 -25.69
C TYR A 58 16.99 -35.34 -25.72
N ALA A 59 17.89 -35.44 -24.74
CA ALA A 59 19.16 -34.73 -24.75
C ALA A 59 20.13 -35.40 -25.72
N ASP A 60 21.09 -34.63 -26.23
CA ASP A 60 22.13 -35.13 -27.13
C ASP A 60 23.09 -36.09 -26.40
N ASP A 61 23.28 -35.92 -25.08
CA ASP A 61 24.10 -36.82 -24.27
C ASP A 61 23.56 -37.09 -22.84
N ALA A 62 24.34 -37.86 -22.06
CA ALA A 62 23.99 -38.31 -20.71
C ALA A 62 24.14 -37.24 -19.61
N THR A 63 24.80 -36.12 -19.93
CA THR A 63 25.16 -35.03 -19.02
C THR A 63 24.41 -33.74 -19.31
N GLU A 64 23.74 -33.66 -20.45
CA GLU A 64 22.96 -32.52 -20.90
C GLU A 64 21.45 -32.74 -20.76
N VAL A 65 20.68 -31.68 -21.00
CA VAL A 65 19.22 -31.71 -21.02
C VAL A 65 18.75 -31.33 -22.42
N PRO A 66 17.53 -31.71 -22.83
CA PRO A 66 16.98 -31.27 -24.11
C PRO A 66 17.02 -29.74 -24.26
N ASP A 67 17.50 -29.25 -25.39
CA ASP A 67 17.74 -27.82 -25.63
C ASP A 67 17.43 -27.38 -27.07
N SER A 68 16.71 -28.20 -27.84
CA SER A 68 16.29 -27.85 -29.20
C SER A 68 15.43 -26.59 -29.23
N LEU A 69 15.44 -25.86 -30.36
CA LEU A 69 14.62 -24.66 -30.52
C LEU A 69 13.13 -24.95 -30.33
N PHE A 70 12.66 -26.12 -30.74
CA PHE A 70 11.28 -26.53 -30.55
C PHE A 70 10.95 -26.75 -29.07
N PHE A 71 11.81 -27.43 -28.32
CA PHE A 71 11.67 -27.59 -26.86
C PHE A 71 11.64 -26.23 -26.15
N ASN A 72 12.64 -25.40 -26.42
CA ASN A 72 12.79 -24.08 -25.80
C ASN A 72 11.62 -23.16 -26.14
N LYS A 73 11.08 -23.21 -27.36
CA LYS A 73 9.90 -22.44 -27.74
C LYS A 73 8.69 -22.81 -26.89
N ILE A 74 8.39 -24.10 -26.75
CA ILE A 74 7.26 -24.56 -25.93
C ILE A 74 7.46 -24.13 -24.47
N LEU A 75 8.67 -24.31 -23.93
CA LEU A 75 8.97 -23.94 -22.56
C LEU A 75 8.82 -22.44 -22.32
N HIS A 76 9.37 -21.62 -23.20
CA HIS A 76 9.29 -20.16 -23.10
C HIS A 76 7.86 -19.65 -23.25
N ASP A 77 7.10 -20.15 -24.23
CA ASP A 77 5.70 -19.75 -24.42
C ASP A 77 4.87 -20.10 -23.17
N GLN A 78 5.07 -21.29 -22.60
CA GLN A 78 4.44 -21.73 -21.35
C GLN A 78 4.80 -20.83 -20.16
N LEU A 79 6.09 -20.50 -19.98
CA LEU A 79 6.54 -19.67 -18.85
C LEU A 79 6.13 -18.19 -19.02
N LEU A 80 6.05 -17.70 -20.26
CA LEU A 80 5.72 -16.31 -20.54
C LEU A 80 4.20 -16.08 -20.47
N TYR A 81 3.43 -16.88 -21.20
CA TYR A 81 1.98 -16.67 -21.38
C TYR A 81 1.13 -17.56 -20.49
N GLY A 82 1.73 -18.54 -19.82
CA GLY A 82 0.98 -19.54 -19.06
C GLY A 82 0.34 -20.59 -19.96
N PHE A 83 -0.62 -21.32 -19.40
CA PHE A 83 -1.33 -22.40 -20.07
C PHE A 83 -2.68 -22.66 -19.38
N LYS A 84 -3.62 -23.28 -20.10
CA LYS A 84 -4.93 -23.72 -19.57
C LYS A 84 -5.07 -25.24 -19.64
N GLU A 85 -6.11 -25.75 -19.00
CA GLU A 85 -6.44 -27.17 -19.02
C GLU A 85 -6.61 -27.65 -20.46
N GLY A 86 -6.03 -28.81 -20.79
CA GLY A 86 -6.00 -29.35 -22.14
C GLY A 86 -4.81 -28.90 -23.00
N ASP A 87 -4.06 -27.87 -22.61
CA ASP A 87 -2.87 -27.47 -23.36
C ASP A 87 -1.73 -28.48 -23.22
N LYS A 88 -0.90 -28.61 -24.24
CA LYS A 88 0.31 -29.44 -24.19
C LYS A 88 1.42 -28.65 -23.50
N ILE A 89 1.89 -29.16 -22.36
CA ILE A 89 2.86 -28.49 -21.49
C ILE A 89 4.08 -29.35 -21.23
N ILE A 90 5.19 -28.70 -20.94
CA ILE A 90 6.37 -29.31 -20.32
C ILE A 90 6.10 -29.38 -18.81
N PRO A 91 6.12 -30.57 -18.19
CA PRO A 91 5.95 -30.69 -16.75
C PRO A 91 7.05 -29.94 -16.00
N LEU A 92 6.67 -29.13 -15.02
CA LEU A 92 7.59 -28.38 -14.17
C LEU A 92 7.61 -28.95 -12.74
N ASP A 93 8.74 -28.82 -12.06
CA ASP A 93 8.87 -29.09 -10.64
C ASP A 93 8.39 -27.91 -9.78
N GLU A 94 8.51 -28.03 -8.46
CA GLU A 94 8.13 -26.99 -7.50
C GLU A 94 8.91 -25.68 -7.64
N ASN A 95 10.05 -25.69 -8.35
CA ASN A 95 10.89 -24.54 -8.62
C ASN A 95 10.71 -24.00 -10.05
N GLY A 96 9.77 -24.54 -10.82
CA GLY A 96 9.48 -24.11 -12.18
C GLY A 96 10.48 -24.64 -13.21
N LYS A 97 11.28 -25.66 -12.87
CA LYS A 97 12.22 -26.28 -13.80
C LYS A 97 11.58 -27.49 -14.48
N PRO A 98 11.91 -27.77 -15.76
CA PRO A 98 11.40 -28.97 -16.43
C PRO A 98 11.76 -30.26 -15.68
N VAL A 99 10.80 -31.17 -15.58
CA VAL A 99 10.99 -32.46 -14.91
C VAL A 99 11.64 -33.46 -15.87
N TYR A 100 12.97 -33.53 -15.83
CA TYR A 100 13.75 -34.49 -16.62
C TYR A 100 13.74 -35.90 -16.02
N LYS A 101 13.87 -36.91 -16.89
CA LYS A 101 13.99 -38.32 -16.52
C LYS A 101 15.15 -38.96 -17.27
N LEU A 102 15.80 -39.96 -16.66
CA LEU A 102 16.77 -40.79 -17.37
C LEU A 102 16.02 -41.82 -18.21
N ASP A 103 16.31 -41.84 -19.51
CA ASP A 103 15.76 -42.77 -20.49
C ASP A 103 16.88 -43.47 -21.27
N LYS A 104 16.50 -44.54 -21.98
CA LYS A 104 17.43 -45.32 -22.81
C LYS A 104 17.16 -45.06 -24.28
N ARG A 105 18.15 -44.48 -24.97
CA ARG A 105 18.10 -44.21 -26.42
C ARG A 105 19.04 -45.16 -27.16
N LEU A 106 18.52 -45.81 -28.21
CA LEU A 106 19.32 -46.67 -29.09
C LEU A 106 19.85 -45.86 -30.26
N GLU A 107 21.13 -45.50 -30.27
CA GLU A 107 21.74 -44.71 -31.35
C GLU A 107 22.81 -45.56 -32.05
N ASN A 108 22.72 -45.72 -33.36
CA ASN A 108 23.65 -46.55 -34.16
C ASN A 108 23.85 -47.97 -33.60
N GLY A 109 22.79 -48.56 -33.00
CA GLY A 109 22.83 -49.89 -32.39
C GLY A 109 23.42 -49.95 -30.97
N VAL A 110 23.88 -48.82 -30.42
CA VAL A 110 24.38 -48.71 -29.04
C VAL A 110 23.32 -48.08 -28.15
N GLN A 111 23.03 -48.70 -27.02
CA GLN A 111 22.12 -48.13 -26.03
C GLN A 111 22.87 -47.12 -25.15
N LYS A 112 22.46 -45.86 -25.20
CA LYS A 112 22.91 -44.77 -24.33
C LYS A 112 21.83 -44.42 -23.31
N THR A 113 22.27 -43.97 -22.13
CA THR A 113 21.37 -43.38 -21.13
C THR A 113 21.44 -41.87 -21.30
N VAL A 114 20.30 -41.22 -21.51
CA VAL A 114 20.21 -39.77 -21.76
C VAL A 114 19.06 -39.18 -20.96
N TYR A 115 19.09 -37.87 -20.71
CA TYR A 115 17.93 -37.20 -20.15
C TYR A 115 16.84 -37.02 -21.20
N SER A 116 15.59 -37.10 -20.77
CA SER A 116 14.42 -36.84 -21.59
C SER A 116 13.38 -36.03 -20.81
N VAL A 117 12.51 -35.36 -21.54
CA VAL A 117 11.29 -34.78 -21.01
C VAL A 117 10.14 -35.08 -21.96
N THR A 118 9.04 -35.57 -21.40
CA THR A 118 7.81 -35.82 -22.16
C THR A 118 6.78 -34.78 -21.78
N THR A 119 6.26 -34.08 -22.77
CA THR A 119 5.10 -33.20 -22.58
C THR A 119 3.91 -33.98 -22.05
N LYS A 120 2.98 -33.27 -21.42
CA LYS A 120 1.70 -33.81 -20.99
C LYS A 120 0.58 -32.86 -21.37
N THR A 121 -0.64 -33.37 -21.34
CA THR A 121 -1.84 -32.53 -21.39
C THR A 121 -2.05 -31.94 -19.99
N ALA A 122 -2.15 -30.62 -19.88
CA ALA A 122 -2.37 -29.90 -18.63
C ALA A 122 -3.70 -30.32 -17.99
N THR A 123 -3.67 -30.68 -16.71
CA THR A 123 -4.87 -31.02 -15.93
C THR A 123 -5.35 -29.81 -15.11
N ALA A 124 -6.52 -29.92 -14.49
CA ALA A 124 -7.00 -28.91 -13.53
C ALA A 124 -5.99 -28.63 -12.39
N ASP A 125 -5.28 -29.67 -11.92
CA ASP A 125 -4.24 -29.51 -10.88
C ASP A 125 -3.05 -28.68 -11.39
N ASP A 126 -2.67 -28.85 -12.66
CA ASP A 126 -1.59 -28.08 -13.27
C ASP A 126 -1.94 -26.60 -13.41
N VAL A 127 -3.21 -26.31 -13.74
CA VAL A 127 -3.71 -24.94 -13.88
C VAL A 127 -3.80 -24.23 -12.53
N ASN A 128 -3.90 -24.96 -11.42
CA ASN A 128 -3.87 -24.39 -10.08
C ASN A 128 -2.43 -24.13 -9.54
N SER A 129 -1.41 -24.28 -10.38
CA SER A 129 -0.02 -23.96 -10.03
C SER A 129 0.30 -22.47 -10.25
N ALA A 130 1.36 -21.98 -9.62
CA ALA A 130 1.84 -20.61 -9.84
C ALA A 130 2.28 -20.35 -11.31
N TYR A 131 2.62 -21.40 -12.05
CA TYR A 131 3.17 -21.28 -13.42
C TYR A 131 2.10 -21.22 -14.51
N SER A 132 0.83 -21.53 -14.19
CA SER A 132 -0.25 -21.57 -15.17
C SER A 132 -0.61 -20.20 -15.74
N ARG A 133 -0.31 -19.13 -15.00
CA ARG A 133 -0.55 -17.74 -15.42
C ARG A 133 0.59 -17.16 -16.23
N GLY A 134 1.77 -17.79 -16.17
CA GLY A 134 3.01 -17.26 -16.72
C GLY A 134 3.41 -15.91 -16.13
N ILE A 135 4.57 -15.41 -16.59
CA ILE A 135 5.09 -14.10 -16.20
C ILE A 135 4.14 -12.97 -16.60
N GLN A 136 3.41 -13.12 -17.71
CA GLN A 136 2.45 -12.11 -18.15
C GLN A 136 1.32 -11.92 -17.13
N GLY A 137 0.81 -12.99 -16.53
CA GLY A 137 -0.21 -12.89 -15.50
C GLY A 137 0.27 -12.16 -14.24
N ASP A 138 1.53 -12.37 -13.84
CA ASP A 138 2.15 -11.66 -12.71
C ASP A 138 2.33 -10.16 -13.02
N ILE A 139 2.71 -9.83 -14.26
CA ILE A 139 2.84 -8.44 -14.73
C ILE A 139 1.48 -7.73 -14.71
N ASP A 140 0.43 -8.42 -15.15
CA ASP A 140 -0.93 -7.86 -15.18
C ASP A 140 -1.43 -7.55 -13.77
N ASP A 141 -1.20 -8.43 -12.80
CA ASP A 141 -1.53 -8.21 -11.38
C ASP A 141 -0.77 -7.01 -10.80
N LEU A 142 0.54 -6.92 -11.06
CA LEU A 142 1.36 -5.79 -10.62
C LEU A 142 0.90 -4.47 -11.23
N TYR A 143 0.50 -4.48 -12.50
CA TYR A 143 -0.01 -3.31 -13.19
C TYR A 143 -1.31 -2.79 -12.56
N GLU A 144 -2.28 -3.68 -12.32
CA GLU A 144 -3.54 -3.29 -11.69
C GLU A 144 -3.34 -2.83 -10.23
N ALA A 145 -2.50 -3.52 -9.44
CA ALA A 145 -2.16 -3.09 -8.09
C ALA A 145 -1.48 -1.70 -8.08
N ASN A 146 -0.58 -1.43 -9.03
CA ASN A 146 0.07 -0.13 -9.14
C ASN A 146 -0.91 0.98 -9.55
N LYS A 147 -1.83 0.69 -10.48
CA LYS A 147 -2.88 1.62 -10.88
C LYS A 147 -3.82 1.97 -9.72
N GLU A 148 -4.21 1.00 -8.90
CA GLU A 148 -4.98 1.26 -7.68
C GLU A 148 -4.21 2.15 -6.69
N ASN A 149 -2.92 1.88 -6.48
CA ASN A 149 -2.09 2.71 -5.62
C ASN A 149 -1.95 4.15 -6.13
N VAL A 150 -1.79 4.34 -7.44
CA VAL A 150 -1.75 5.68 -8.06
C VAL A 150 -3.07 6.42 -7.82
N ASN A 151 -4.21 5.76 -7.98
CA ASN A 151 -5.52 6.39 -7.70
C ASN A 151 -5.64 6.81 -6.23
N ARG A 152 -5.23 5.96 -5.29
CA ARG A 152 -5.23 6.28 -3.84
C ARG A 152 -4.32 7.47 -3.51
N LEU A 153 -3.17 7.58 -4.17
CA LEU A 153 -2.27 8.73 -4.00
C LEU A 153 -2.90 10.03 -4.50
N ILE A 154 -3.61 9.98 -5.64
CA ILE A 154 -4.36 11.13 -6.16
C ILE A 154 -5.43 11.57 -5.15
N GLU A 155 -6.26 10.64 -4.67
CA GLU A 155 -7.30 10.96 -3.67
C GLU A 155 -6.72 11.53 -2.36
N HIS A 156 -5.59 11.01 -1.91
CA HIS A 156 -4.88 11.55 -0.74
C HIS A 156 -4.34 12.95 -1.02
N GLY A 157 -3.81 13.20 -2.21
CA GLY A 157 -3.37 14.53 -2.66
C GLY A 157 -4.50 15.55 -2.56
N ASP A 158 -5.68 15.23 -3.09
CA ASP A 158 -6.86 16.11 -3.04
C ASP A 158 -7.28 16.45 -1.60
N LYS A 159 -7.27 15.45 -0.70
CA LYS A 159 -7.57 15.67 0.73
C LYS A 159 -6.53 16.54 1.42
N ILE A 160 -5.25 16.41 1.07
CA ILE A 160 -4.17 17.25 1.61
C ILE A 160 -4.39 18.70 1.18
N PHE A 161 -4.70 18.96 -0.10
CA PHE A 161 -4.99 20.30 -0.58
C PHE A 161 -6.21 20.93 0.13
N ALA A 162 -7.29 20.17 0.33
CA ALA A 162 -8.46 20.64 1.06
C ALA A 162 -8.14 20.98 2.54
N ASN A 163 -7.28 20.16 3.18
CA ASN A 163 -6.82 20.43 4.53
C ASN A 163 -5.92 21.66 4.61
N GLU A 164 -5.05 21.87 3.61
CA GLU A 164 -4.21 23.07 3.52
C GLU A 164 -5.06 24.35 3.45
N GLU A 165 -6.10 24.36 2.62
CA GLU A 165 -7.05 25.47 2.53
C GLU A 165 -7.76 25.72 3.88
N SER A 166 -8.21 24.65 4.54
CA SER A 166 -8.86 24.73 5.86
C SER A 166 -7.94 25.32 6.93
N VAL A 167 -6.66 24.93 6.93
CA VAL A 167 -5.64 25.48 7.85
C VAL A 167 -5.39 26.95 7.57
N GLN A 168 -5.32 27.37 6.31
CA GLN A 168 -5.16 28.79 5.94
C GLN A 168 -6.36 29.62 6.41
N TYR A 169 -7.58 29.12 6.27
CA TYR A 169 -8.78 29.76 6.77
C TYR A 169 -8.74 29.93 8.31
N LEU A 170 -8.44 28.84 9.04
CA LEU A 170 -8.34 28.89 10.50
C LEU A 170 -7.25 29.86 10.98
N ASN A 171 -6.10 29.91 10.28
CA ASN A 171 -5.05 30.86 10.60
C ASN A 171 -5.52 32.32 10.49
N ARG A 172 -6.31 32.65 9.46
CA ARG A 172 -6.90 34.00 9.31
C ARG A 172 -7.83 34.33 10.47
N GLU A 173 -8.71 33.41 10.86
CA GLU A 173 -9.63 33.61 11.98
C GLU A 173 -8.88 33.78 13.31
N VAL A 174 -7.80 33.03 13.53
CA VAL A 174 -6.94 33.19 14.71
C VAL A 174 -6.29 34.57 14.72
N GLN A 175 -5.79 35.08 13.58
CA GLN A 175 -5.24 36.44 13.53
C GLN A 175 -6.29 37.51 13.85
N ASN A 176 -7.49 37.40 13.28
CA ASN A 176 -8.61 38.32 13.61
C ASN A 176 -8.91 38.30 15.11
N ASN A 177 -8.92 37.12 15.73
CA ASN A 177 -9.15 36.99 17.18
C ASN A 177 -8.02 37.60 18.02
N ILE A 178 -6.76 37.47 17.59
CA ILE A 178 -5.61 38.11 18.25
C ILE A 178 -5.77 39.63 18.22
N GLU A 179 -6.14 40.21 17.07
CA GLU A 179 -6.40 41.65 16.93
C GLU A 179 -7.52 42.11 17.87
N ASN A 180 -8.66 41.41 17.87
CA ASN A 180 -9.79 41.70 18.76
C ASN A 180 -9.39 41.65 20.24
N ILE A 181 -8.60 40.66 20.66
CA ILE A 181 -8.13 40.53 22.05
C ILE A 181 -7.21 41.69 22.41
N HIS A 182 -6.34 42.13 21.50
CA HIS A 182 -5.49 43.29 21.71
C HIS A 182 -6.31 44.57 21.92
N GLU A 183 -7.35 44.80 21.11
CA GLU A 183 -8.25 45.94 21.26
C GLU A 183 -8.98 45.91 22.61
N LEU A 184 -9.52 44.75 22.99
CA LEU A 184 -10.20 44.57 24.28
C LEU A 184 -9.26 44.83 25.46
N ALA A 185 -8.01 44.36 25.38
CA ALA A 185 -7.01 44.60 26.42
C ALA A 185 -6.70 46.10 26.58
N GLN A 186 -6.54 46.83 25.46
CA GLN A 186 -6.33 48.29 25.50
C GLN A 186 -7.52 49.02 26.11
N GLN A 187 -8.75 48.64 25.76
CA GLN A 187 -9.96 49.21 26.36
C GLN A 187 -10.05 48.91 27.86
N GLN A 188 -9.66 47.70 28.29
CA GLN A 188 -9.65 47.33 29.70
C GLN A 188 -8.64 48.18 30.50
N ASP A 189 -7.46 48.45 29.95
CA ASP A 189 -6.46 49.33 30.58
C ASP A 189 -6.97 50.77 30.71
N GLN A 190 -7.64 51.28 29.67
CA GLN A 190 -8.27 52.59 29.71
C GLN A 190 -9.37 52.65 30.78
N HIS A 191 -10.30 51.68 30.80
CA HIS A 191 -11.34 51.61 31.83
C HIS A 191 -10.76 51.53 33.24
N SER A 192 -9.66 50.79 33.44
CA SER A 192 -8.96 50.72 34.73
C SER A 192 -8.41 52.09 35.17
N SER A 193 -7.87 52.87 34.24
CA SER A 193 -7.41 54.24 34.49
C SER A 193 -8.57 55.19 34.84
N ASP A 194 -9.66 55.10 34.08
CA ASP A 194 -10.86 55.92 34.28
C ASP A 194 -11.50 55.66 35.65
N ILE A 195 -11.61 54.39 36.05
CA ILE A 195 -12.12 54.00 37.37
C ILE A 195 -11.25 54.55 38.49
N LYS A 196 -9.91 54.47 38.37
CA LYS A 196 -8.99 55.03 39.38
C LYS A 196 -9.15 56.55 39.49
N THR A 197 -9.29 57.23 38.36
CA THR A 197 -9.49 58.69 38.31
C THR A 197 -10.83 59.08 38.93
N LEU A 198 -11.91 58.38 38.57
CA LEU A 198 -13.24 58.60 39.13
C LEU A 198 -13.23 58.41 40.65
N LYS A 199 -12.61 57.33 41.14
CA LYS A 199 -12.46 57.07 42.58
C LYS A 199 -11.76 58.24 43.29
N LYS A 200 -10.64 58.72 42.76
CA LYS A 200 -9.90 59.85 43.32
C LYS A 200 -10.73 61.14 43.37
N ASN A 201 -11.49 61.41 42.30
CA ASN A 201 -12.36 62.59 42.23
C ASN A 201 -13.48 62.51 43.28
N VAL A 202 -14.14 61.34 43.39
CA VAL A 202 -15.18 61.11 44.41
C VAL A 202 -14.61 61.25 45.83
N GLU A 203 -13.45 60.65 46.12
CA GLU A 203 -12.80 60.78 47.43
C GLU A 203 -12.49 62.23 47.79
N LYS A 204 -11.97 63.02 46.82
CA LYS A 204 -11.72 64.44 46.99
C LYS A 204 -12.99 65.23 47.27
N ASP A 205 -14.02 65.05 46.45
CA ASP A 205 -15.28 65.78 46.57
C ASP A 205 -15.98 65.47 47.91
N LEU A 206 -15.94 64.21 48.36
CA LEU A 206 -16.46 63.81 49.67
C LEU A 206 -15.66 64.43 50.83
N LEU A 207 -14.33 64.50 50.71
CA LEU A 207 -13.48 65.13 51.72
C LEU A 207 -13.73 66.64 51.82
N ASP A 208 -13.81 67.32 50.67
CA ASP A 208 -14.12 68.75 50.58
C ASP A 208 -15.52 69.05 51.16
N LEU A 209 -16.51 68.21 50.85
CA LEU A 209 -17.86 68.33 51.40
C LEU A 209 -17.86 68.11 52.93
N SER A 210 -17.16 67.09 53.42
CA SER A 210 -17.03 66.81 54.85
C SER A 210 -16.41 67.99 55.60
N GLY A 211 -15.35 68.59 55.06
CA GLY A 211 -14.72 69.79 55.63
C GLY A 211 -15.68 70.98 55.73
N ARG A 212 -16.46 71.24 54.67
CA ARG A 212 -17.48 72.30 54.67
C ARG A 212 -18.60 72.06 55.69
N LEU A 213 -19.05 70.81 55.83
CA LEU A 213 -20.08 70.43 56.79
C LEU A 213 -19.60 70.57 58.25
N ILE A 214 -18.33 70.24 58.53
CA ILE A 214 -17.72 70.45 59.85
C ILE A 214 -17.64 71.94 60.16
N ALA A 215 -17.14 72.77 59.24
CA ALA A 215 -17.07 74.22 59.42
C ALA A 215 -18.47 74.82 59.67
N GLN A 216 -19.48 74.38 58.92
CA GLN A 216 -20.86 74.82 59.12
C GLN A 216 -21.40 74.43 60.52
N LYS A 217 -21.07 73.23 61.00
CA LYS A 217 -21.45 72.76 62.34
C LYS A 217 -20.80 73.61 63.43
N GLU A 218 -19.52 73.93 63.28
CA GLU A 218 -18.78 74.80 64.21
C GLU A 218 -19.37 76.20 64.26
N ASP A 219 -19.68 76.80 63.10
CA ASP A 219 -20.32 78.12 63.01
C ASP A 219 -21.68 78.16 63.73
N ILE A 220 -22.50 77.10 63.60
CA ILE A 220 -23.79 76.99 64.30
C ILE A 220 -23.58 76.87 65.80
N ALA A 221 -22.59 76.10 66.26
CA ALA A 221 -22.28 75.94 67.67
C ALA A 221 -21.75 77.24 68.31
N GLN A 222 -20.99 78.04 67.54
CA GLN A 222 -20.45 79.32 67.99
C GLN A 222 -21.45 80.47 67.94
N LYS A 223 -22.57 80.35 67.20
CA LYS A 223 -23.64 81.36 67.25
C LYS A 223 -24.22 81.37 68.67
N PRO A 224 -23.97 82.43 69.47
CA PRO A 224 -24.44 82.46 70.85
C PRO A 224 -25.97 82.47 70.82
N ASN A 225 -26.56 81.61 71.67
CA ASN A 225 -27.98 81.63 71.99
C ASN A 225 -28.33 83.06 72.44
N ARG A 226 -28.87 83.88 71.52
CA ARG A 226 -29.38 85.22 71.84
C ARG A 226 -30.67 85.02 72.61
N HIS A 227 -30.54 84.63 73.88
CA HIS A 227 -31.59 84.90 74.85
C HIS A 227 -31.66 86.43 75.01
N PRO A 228 -32.83 87.05 74.82
CA PRO A 228 -32.99 88.47 75.05
C PRO A 228 -32.71 88.75 76.52
N ARG A 229 -31.74 89.64 76.81
CA ARG A 229 -31.57 90.20 78.16
C ARG A 229 -32.89 90.87 78.54
N SER A 230 -33.60 90.25 79.48
CA SER A 230 -34.79 90.79 80.15
C SER A 230 -34.50 92.20 80.65
N GLY A 231 -35.34 93.14 80.23
CA GLY A 231 -35.29 94.53 80.69
C GLY A 231 -35.62 94.65 82.17
N HIS A 232 -34.86 95.48 82.88
CA HIS A 232 -35.37 96.13 84.08
C HIS A 232 -36.09 97.41 83.65
N LEU A 233 -37.42 97.31 83.60
CA LEU A 233 -38.32 98.46 83.67
C LEU A 233 -38.24 99.04 85.09
N GLN A 234 -37.69 100.25 85.24
CA GLN A 234 -38.07 101.12 86.35
C GLN A 234 -39.12 102.12 85.86
N ARG A 235 -40.20 102.10 86.62
CA ARG A 235 -41.54 102.58 86.35
C ARG A 235 -41.61 104.08 86.57
N ALA A 236 -42.31 104.78 85.67
CA ALA A 236 -42.61 106.19 85.79
C ALA A 236 -43.39 106.51 87.08
N THR A 237 -43.01 107.61 87.74
CA THR A 237 -43.86 108.35 88.67
C THR A 237 -43.98 109.80 88.20
N ARG A 238 -45.21 110.17 87.85
CA ARG A 238 -45.84 111.50 87.88
C ARG A 238 -47.25 111.25 88.46
N PRO A 239 -48.00 112.17 89.09
CA PRO A 239 -47.92 113.66 89.12
C PRO A 239 -48.01 114.22 90.57
N VAL A 240 -47.93 115.53 90.87
CA VAL A 240 -48.88 116.66 90.69
C VAL A 240 -48.10 117.97 90.60
#